data_AF-A0A933TLC5-F1
#
_entry.id   AF-A0A933TLC5-F1
#
_cell.length_a   1.000
_cell.length_b   1.000
_cell.length_c   1.000
_cell.angle_alpha   90.00
_cell.angle_beta   90.00
_cell.angle_gamma   90.00
#
_symmetry.space_group_name_H-M   'P 1'
#
loop_
_entity.id
_entity.type
_entity.pdbx_description
1 polymer ?
#
loop_
_entity_poly.entity_id
_entity_poly.type
_entity_poly.pdbx_seq_one_letter_code
_entity_poly.pdbx_strand_id
1 'polypeptide(L)' 'MLNYNAQGLIPAVIQDDETDAVLMVGYMNAETLGMTRETGQVVFWSRSRKEVWHKGATSGDYLEVRSIKADCED' A
#
# COMPACT_ATOMS: atom_id res chain seq x y z
N MET A 1 -15.04 -1.00 -8.02
CA MET A 1 -14.93 0.11 -7.01
C MET A 1 -14.24 -0.49 -5.81
N LEU A 2 -13.22 0.13 -5.19
CA LEU A 2 -12.50 -0.57 -4.11
C LEU A 2 -13.41 -0.87 -2.91
N ASN A 3 -13.46 -2.14 -2.51
CA ASN A 3 -14.24 -2.61 -1.37
C ASN A 3 -13.40 -2.66 -0.11
N TYR A 4 -13.61 -1.67 0.74
CA TYR A 4 -12.98 -1.62 2.06
C TYR A 4 -13.74 -2.53 3.03
N ASN A 5 -13.00 -3.21 3.90
CA ASN A 5 -13.60 -3.98 4.98
C ASN A 5 -14.29 -3.06 6.01
N ALA A 6 -14.91 -3.65 7.04
CA ALA A 6 -15.60 -2.91 8.10
C ALA A 6 -14.70 -1.96 8.92
N GLN A 7 -13.37 -2.02 8.75
CA GLN A 7 -12.41 -1.09 9.36
C GLN A 7 -11.92 -0.02 8.37
N GLY A 8 -12.47 0.04 7.16
CA GLY A 8 -12.04 0.98 6.12
C GLY A 8 -10.69 0.61 5.49
N LEU A 9 -10.32 -0.68 5.48
CA LEU A 9 -9.02 -1.16 4.98
C LEU A 9 -9.16 -2.12 3.80
N ILE A 10 -8.17 -2.08 2.91
CA ILE A 10 -7.90 -3.08 1.86
C ILE A 10 -6.53 -3.73 2.11
N PRO A 11 -6.35 -5.03 1.80
CA PRO A 11 -5.01 -5.60 1.68
C PRO A 11 -4.30 -5.02 0.46
N ALA A 12 -3.00 -4.80 0.56
CA ALA A 12 -2.15 -4.36 -0.53
C ALA A 12 -0.92 -5.29 -0.62
N VAL A 13 -0.73 -5.91 -1.78
CA VAL A 13 0.43 -6.75 -2.08
C VAL A 13 1.43 -5.90 -2.84
N ILE A 14 2.65 -5.79 -2.33
CA ILE A 14 3.74 -5.11 -3.04
C ILE A 14 4.59 -6.16 -3.72
N GLN A 15 4.73 -6.00 -5.02
CA GLN A 15 5.48 -6.86 -5.91
C GLN A 15 6.57 -6.05 -6.57
N ASP A 16 7.74 -6.64 -6.71
CA ASP A 16 8.84 -6.11 -7.50
C ASP A 16 8.46 -6.10 -9.00
N ASP A 17 8.65 -4.98 -9.69
CA ASP A 17 8.16 -4.78 -11.06
C ASP A 17 9.01 -5.47 -12.13
N GLU A 18 10.24 -5.89 -11.79
CA GLU A 18 11.14 -6.58 -12.70
C GLU A 18 11.13 -8.09 -12.51
N THR A 19 11.00 -8.55 -11.26
CA THR A 19 11.20 -9.97 -10.90
C THR A 19 9.92 -10.71 -10.54
N ASP A 20 8.78 -10.02 -10.46
CA ASP A 20 7.50 -10.53 -9.97
C ASP A 20 7.54 -11.07 -8.52
N ALA A 21 8.62 -10.82 -7.77
CA ALA A 21 8.73 -11.25 -6.38
C ALA A 21 7.75 -10.49 -5.47
N VAL A 22 6.98 -11.22 -4.66
CA VAL A 22 6.16 -10.60 -3.60
C VAL A 22 7.10 -10.14 -2.48
N LEU A 23 7.23 -8.84 -2.32
CA LEU A 23 8.11 -8.23 -1.32
C LEU A 23 7.45 -8.15 0.05
N MET A 24 6.17 -7.75 0.08
CA MET A 24 5.42 -7.62 1.33
C MET A 24 3.92 -7.53 1.12
N VAL A 25 3.17 -7.78 2.19
CA VAL A 25 1.73 -7.52 2.28
C VAL A 25 1.48 -6.53 3.40
N GLY A 26 0.70 -5.50 3.11
CA GLY A 26 0.27 -4.49 4.07
C GLY A 26 -1.22 -4.20 3.93
N TYR A 27 -1.68 -3.17 4.64
CA TYR A 27 -3.05 -2.68 4.55
C TYR A 27 -3.03 -1.20 4.22
N MET A 28 -3.99 -0.75 3.42
CA MET A 28 -4.21 0.67 3.11
C MET A 28 -5.65 1.05 3.45
N ASN A 29 -5.84 2.26 3.96
CA ASN A 29 -7.14 2.94 3.95
C ASN A 29 -7.20 3.89 2.73
N ALA A 30 -8.33 4.58 2.55
CA ALA A 30 -8.48 5.52 1.44
C ALA A 30 -7.44 6.65 1.44
N GLU A 31 -7.06 7.14 2.62
CA GLU A 31 -6.05 8.20 2.79
C GLU A 31 -4.66 7.73 2.33
N THR A 32 -4.18 6.61 2.87
CA THR A 32 -2.84 6.07 2.56
C THR A 32 -2.72 5.59 1.12
N LEU A 33 -3.80 5.09 0.52
CA LEU A 33 -3.84 4.84 -0.93
C LEU A 33 -3.78 6.15 -1.73
N GLY A 34 -4.47 7.20 -1.28
CA GLY A 34 -4.38 8.54 -1.85
C GLY A 34 -2.95 9.08 -1.81
N MET A 35 -2.31 9.03 -0.65
CA MET A 35 -0.91 9.42 -0.47
C MET A 35 0.01 8.62 -1.38
N THR A 36 -0.18 7.31 -1.48
CA THR A 36 0.62 6.44 -2.36
C THR A 36 0.54 6.88 -3.82
N ARG A 37 -0.65 7.29 -4.29
CA ARG A 37 -0.85 7.81 -5.65
C ARG A 37 -0.22 9.19 -5.84
N GLU A 38 -0.25 10.04 -4.82
CA GLU A 38 0.27 11.40 -4.87
C GLU A 38 1.81 11.44 -4.80
N THR A 39 2.41 10.68 -3.89
CA THR A 39 3.86 10.69 -3.67
C THR A 39 4.60 9.78 -4.65
N GLY A 40 3.92 8.80 -5.25
CA GLY A 40 4.56 7.73 -6.00
C GLY A 40 5.32 6.74 -5.11
N GLN A 41 5.11 6.76 -3.80
CA GLN A 41 5.81 5.91 -2.84
C GLN A 41 4.81 5.12 -1.99
N VAL A 42 5.16 3.89 -1.59
CA VAL A 42 4.24 3.03 -0.83
C VAL A 42 3.98 3.59 0.57
N VAL A 43 2.72 3.92 0.85
CA VAL A 43 2.24 4.33 2.17
C VAL A 43 1.16 3.37 2.66
N PHE A 44 1.39 2.78 3.83
CA PHE A 44 0.46 1.86 4.48
C PHE A 44 -0.28 2.50 5.65
N TRP A 45 -1.37 1.85 6.06
CA TRP A 45 -1.97 2.02 7.38
C TRP A 45 -1.48 0.92 8.33
N SER A 46 -0.79 1.31 9.41
CA SER A 46 -0.36 0.38 10.45
C SER A 46 -1.54 0.02 11.35
N ARG A 47 -2.04 -1.22 11.25
CA ARG A 47 -3.18 -1.67 12.07
C ARG A 47 -2.88 -1.73 13.56
N SER A 48 -1.65 -2.08 13.93
CA SER A 48 -1.24 -2.18 15.34
C SER A 48 -1.03 -0.81 15.98
N ARG A 49 -0.47 0.14 15.24
CA ARG A 49 -0.19 1.49 15.73
C ARG A 49 -1.33 2.49 15.46
N LYS A 50 -2.26 2.13 14.57
CA LYS A 50 -3.38 2.97 14.11
C LYS A 50 -2.89 4.31 13.57
N GLU A 51 -1.88 4.26 12.72
CA GLU A 51 -1.24 5.44 12.13
C GLU A 51 -0.79 5.17 10.69
N VAL A 52 -0.52 6.26 9.97
CA VAL A 52 0.13 6.23 8.65
C VAL A 52 1.57 5.73 8.79
N TRP A 53 1.95 4.78 7.94
CA TRP A 53 3.31 4.27 7.86
C TRP A 53 3.84 4.39 6.43
N HIS A 54 4.68 5.39 6.21
CA HIS A 54 5.38 5.57 4.94
C HIS A 54 6.58 4.61 4.88
N LYS A 55 6.52 3.60 4.00
CA LYS A 55 7.58 2.61 3.88
C LYS A 55 8.88 3.29 3.45
N GLY A 56 9.94 3.09 4.23
CA GLY A 56 11.24 3.71 3.98
C GLY A 56 11.49 4.99 4.77
N ALA A 57 10.47 5.61 5.40
CA ALA A 57 10.63 6.88 6.12
C ALA A 57 11.64 6.84 7.28
N THR A 58 11.90 5.66 7.86
CA THR A 58 12.92 5.46 8.90
C THR A 58 14.21 4.84 8.36
N SER A 59 14.12 3.88 7.41
CA SER A 59 15.30 3.13 6.94
C SER A 59 15.99 3.74 5.72
N GLY A 60 15.30 4.60 4.97
CA GLY A 60 15.73 5.07 3.64
C GLY A 60 15.28 4.16 2.49
N ASP A 61 14.79 2.94 2.76
CA ASP A 61 14.38 1.99 1.72
C ASP A 61 12.93 2.24 1.27
N TYR A 62 12.74 3.27 0.46
CA TYR A 62 11.46 3.56 -0.18
C TYR A 62 11.13 2.53 -1.26
N LEU A 63 9.84 2.32 -1.47
CA LEU A 63 9.33 1.52 -2.59
C LEU A 63 8.60 2.48 -3.52
N GLU A 64 9.18 2.70 -4.70
CA GLU A 64 8.61 3.55 -5.75
C GLU A 64 7.53 2.78 -6.51
N VAL A 65 6.39 3.43 -6.74
CA VAL A 65 5.22 2.85 -7.37
C VAL A 65 5.34 2.95 -8.88
N ARG A 66 5.27 1.80 -9.55
CA ARG A 66 5.33 1.69 -11.01
C ARG A 66 3.96 1.51 -11.63
N SER A 67 3.11 0.72 -10.98
CA SER A 67 1.69 0.59 -11.33
C SER A 67 0.88 0.19 -10.11
N ILE A 68 -0.42 0.47 -10.14
CA ILE A 68 -1.39 0.00 -9.14
C ILE A 68 -2.52 -0.70 -9.89
N LYS A 69 -2.81 -1.94 -9.51
CA LYS A 69 -3.92 -2.72 -10.05
C LYS A 69 -4.87 -3.12 -8.92
N ALA A 70 -6.16 -3.13 -9.22
CA ALA A 70 -7.18 -3.69 -8.35
C ALA A 70 -7.57 -5.07 -8.88
N ASP A 71 -7.87 -5.99 -7.96
CA ASP A 71 -8.44 -7.29 -8.34
C ASP A 71 -9.82 -7.13 -8.98
N CYS A 72 -10.22 -8.11 -9.79
CA CYS A 72 -11.44 -8.10 -10.60
C CYS A 72 -12.70 -8.50 -9.81
N GLU A 73 -12.55 -9.09 -8.63
CA GLU A 73 -13.67 -9.40 -7.73
C GLU A 73 -13.92 -8.18 -6.81
N ASP A 74 -14.88 -7.36 -7.22
CA ASP A 74 -15.53 -6.37 -6.35
C ASP A 74 -16.41 -7.11 -5.31
#